data_AF-A0A957RLY5-F1
#
_entry.id   AF-A0A957RLY5-F1
#
_cell.length_a   1.000
_cell.length_b   1.000
_cell.length_c   1.000
_cell.angle_alpha   90.00
_cell.angle_beta   90.00
_cell.angle_gamma   90.00
#
_symmetry.space_group_name_H-M   'P 1'
#
loop_
_entity.id
_entity.type
_entity.pdbx_description
1 polymer ?
#
loop_
_entity_poly.entity_id
_entity_poly.type
_entity_poly.pdbx_seq_one_letter_code
_entity_poly.pdbx_strand_id
1 'polypeptide(L)' 'GAEADAMETLRQVAALLAEKSTADEAHGFKAWLMEIAQRTAAAGKEGGNFFGRGAVQVNDAERDALAQIGQVLGVAGTA' A
#
# COMPACT_ATOMS: atom_id res chain seq x y z
N GLY A 1 -9.97 -5.48 -13.07
CA GLY A 1 -9.77 -4.04 -13.35
C GLY A 1 -8.62 -3.60 -12.49
N ALA A 2 -7.74 -2.71 -12.96
CA ALA A 2 -6.37 -2.61 -12.42
C ALA A 2 -6.27 -2.54 -10.88
N GLU A 3 -7.14 -1.78 -10.21
CA GLU A 3 -7.21 -1.72 -8.75
C GLU A 3 -7.59 -3.07 -8.12
N ALA A 4 -8.67 -3.69 -8.57
CA ALA A 4 -9.13 -4.99 -8.07
C ALA A 4 -8.07 -6.08 -8.28
N ASP A 5 -7.38 -6.07 -9.43
CA ASP A 5 -6.34 -7.05 -9.77
C ASP A 5 -5.11 -6.86 -8.86
N ALA A 6 -4.77 -5.61 -8.52
CA ALA A 6 -3.72 -5.30 -7.56
C ALA A 6 -4.07 -5.76 -6.14
N MET A 7 -5.30 -5.52 -5.68
CA MET A 7 -5.76 -5.98 -4.36
C MET A 7 -5.77 -7.51 -4.26
N GLU A 8 -6.17 -8.18 -5.33
CA GLU A 8 -6.14 -9.64 -5.39
C GLU A 8 -4.72 -10.19 -5.33
N THR A 9 -3.79 -9.55 -6.04
CA THR A 9 -2.37 -9.90 -5.97
C THR A 9 -1.83 -9.76 -4.54
N LEU A 10 -2.17 -8.68 -3.83
CA LEU A 10 -1.77 -8.49 -2.43
C LEU A 10 -2.35 -9.56 -1.50
N ARG A 11 -3.59 -10.02 -1.72
CA ARG A 11 -4.18 -11.15 -0.97
C ARG A 11 -3.41 -12.45 -1.21
N GLN A 12 -3.06 -12.74 -2.46
CA GLN A 12 -2.29 -13.93 -2.81
C GLN A 12 -0.90 -13.92 -2.18
N VAL A 13 -0.23 -12.76 -2.18
CA VAL A 13 1.07 -12.59 -1.48
C VAL A 13 0.90 -12.79 0.02
N ALA A 14 -0.13 -12.22 0.65
CA ALA A 14 -0.38 -12.39 2.08
C ALA A 14 -0.63 -13.86 2.46
N ALA A 15 -1.35 -14.61 1.62
CA ALA A 15 -1.57 -16.04 1.79
C ALA A 15 -0.28 -16.85 1.62
N LEU A 16 0.55 -16.53 0.62
CA LEU A 16 1.83 -17.19 0.39
C LEU A 16 2.78 -16.99 1.58
N LEU A 17 2.86 -15.78 2.12
CA LEU A 17 3.66 -15.49 3.31
C LEU A 17 3.18 -16.29 4.52
N ALA A 18 1.86 -16.39 4.73
CA ALA A 18 1.30 -17.19 5.81
C ALA A 18 1.61 -18.69 5.68
N GLU A 19 1.74 -19.21 4.45
CA GLU A 19 2.03 -20.62 4.20
C GLU A 19 3.55 -20.93 4.25
N LYS A 20 4.40 -20.00 3.81
CA LYS A 20 5.81 -20.28 3.50
C LYS A 20 6.83 -19.58 4.40
N SER A 21 6.40 -18.74 5.33
CA SER A 21 7.30 -18.01 6.21
C SER A 21 6.86 -18.06 7.66
N THR A 22 7.75 -17.66 8.57
CA THR A 22 7.38 -17.45 9.97
C THR A 22 6.47 -16.24 10.12
N ALA A 23 5.75 -16.14 11.24
CA ALA A 23 4.87 -15.01 11.52
C ALA A 23 5.63 -13.66 11.50
N ASP A 24 6.84 -13.64 12.04
CA ASP A 24 7.68 -12.43 12.11
C ASP A 24 8.16 -11.99 10.72
N GLU A 25 8.61 -12.94 9.88
CA GLU A 25 9.00 -12.66 8.49
C GLU A 25 7.81 -12.18 7.65
N ALA A 26 6.66 -12.85 7.79
CA ALA A 26 5.43 -12.46 7.11
C ALA A 26 5.02 -11.02 7.49
N HIS A 27 5.05 -10.71 8.79
CA HIS A 27 4.73 -9.37 9.28
C HIS A 27 5.70 -8.31 8.76
N GLY A 28 7.02 -8.57 8.83
CA GLY A 28 8.04 -7.67 8.30
C GLY A 28 7.88 -7.39 6.81
N PHE A 29 7.60 -8.42 6.02
CA PHE A 29 7.37 -8.27 4.58
C PHE A 29 6.11 -7.46 4.27
N LYS A 30 5.01 -7.72 4.99
CA LYS A 30 3.75 -6.97 4.84
C LYS A 30 3.92 -5.50 5.23
N ALA A 31 4.67 -5.22 6.29
CA ALA A 31 5.00 -3.85 6.69
C ALA A 31 5.84 -3.13 5.62
N TRP A 32 6.82 -3.82 5.04
CA TRP A 32 7.63 -3.28 3.94
C TRP A 32 6.80 -2.99 2.67
N LEU A 33 5.85 -3.85 2.30
CA LEU A 33 4.92 -3.57 1.19
C LEU A 33 4.06 -2.32 1.45
N MET A 34 3.58 -2.15 2.69
CA MET A 34 2.83 -0.97 3.07
C MET A 34 3.68 0.30 2.98
N GLU A 35 4.95 0.23 3.38
CA GLU A 35 5.89 1.35 3.26
C GLU A 35 6.13 1.73 1.78
N ILE A 36 6.28 0.76 0.89
CA ILE A 36 6.38 1.02 -0.56
C ILE A 36 5.15 1.77 -1.05
N ALA A 37 3.94 1.28 -0.70
CA ALA A 37 2.69 1.93 -1.12
C ALA A 37 2.62 3.39 -0.66
N GLN A 38 2.99 3.66 0.59
CA GLN A 38 3.06 5.02 1.15
C GLN A 38 4.06 5.90 0.40
N ARG A 39 5.28 5.39 0.14
CA ARG A 39 6.32 6.11 -0.61
C ARG A 39 5.89 6.40 -2.05
N THR A 40 5.22 5.46 -2.71
CA THR A 40 4.69 5.65 -4.07
C THR A 40 3.60 6.71 -4.11
N ALA A 41 2.66 6.69 -3.16
CA ALA A 41 1.62 7.72 -3.05
C ALA A 41 2.23 9.12 -2.80
N ALA A 42 3.31 9.20 -2.01
CA ALA A 42 4.05 10.44 -1.80
C ALA A 42 4.82 10.90 -3.05
N ALA A 43 5.40 9.97 -3.81
CA ALA A 43 6.25 10.25 -4.98
C ALA A 43 5.48 10.67 -6.24
N GLY A 44 4.20 10.31 -6.39
CA GLY A 44 3.35 10.70 -7.54
C GLY A 44 3.21 12.21 -7.78
N LYS A 45 3.78 13.05 -6.91
CA LYS A 45 3.68 14.50 -6.97
C LYS A 45 4.81 15.22 -7.72
N GLU A 46 5.90 14.54 -8.08
CA GLU A 46 6.93 15.16 -8.94
C GLU A 46 6.52 15.22 -10.42
N GLY A 47 5.41 14.57 -10.81
CA GLY A 47 4.90 14.52 -12.19
C GLY A 47 3.71 15.43 -12.52
N GLY A 48 3.17 16.18 -11.55
CA GLY A 48 1.92 16.93 -11.69
C GLY A 48 2.13 18.43 -11.96
N ASN A 49 2.49 18.78 -13.19
CA ASN A 49 2.50 20.13 -13.78
C ASN A 49 3.41 21.21 -13.14
N PHE A 50 4.28 21.70 -14.01
CA PHE A 50 5.05 22.95 -14.09
C PHE A 50 4.39 24.29 -13.61
N PHE A 51 3.24 24.34 -12.91
CA PHE A 51 2.56 25.61 -12.56
C PHE A 51 1.77 25.63 -11.22
N GLY A 52 2.38 25.20 -10.11
CA GLY A 52 2.26 25.92 -8.83
C GLY A 52 0.91 26.03 -8.10
N ARG A 53 -0.09 25.17 -8.31
CA ARG A 53 -1.31 25.15 -7.47
C ARG A 53 -1.81 23.72 -7.21
N GLY A 54 -1.61 23.20 -5.98
CA GLY A 54 -2.41 22.08 -5.46
C GLY A 54 -1.68 20.86 -4.89
N ALA A 55 -0.55 21.01 -4.20
CA ALA A 55 0.10 19.89 -3.50
C ALA A 55 -0.64 19.53 -2.20
N VAL A 56 -1.78 18.82 -2.26
CA VAL A 56 -2.29 18.07 -1.09
C VAL A 56 -1.46 16.78 -1.00
N GLN A 57 -0.72 16.59 0.10
CA GLN A 57 0.29 15.52 0.29
C GLN A 57 -0.19 14.08 -0.04
N VAL A 58 -1.49 13.82 -0.01
CA VAL A 58 -2.18 12.61 -0.49
C VAL A 58 -3.60 13.06 -0.87
N ASN A 59 -4.23 12.60 -1.95
CA ASN A 59 -5.65 12.89 -2.22
C ASN A 59 -6.58 11.86 -1.54
N ASP A 60 -7.90 12.06 -1.56
CA ASP A 60 -8.83 11.15 -0.88
C ASP A 60 -8.77 9.72 -1.47
N ALA A 61 -8.68 9.59 -2.79
CA ALA A 61 -8.60 8.29 -3.46
C ALA A 61 -7.32 7.52 -3.09
N GLU A 62 -6.18 8.21 -2.97
CA GLU A 62 -4.90 7.63 -2.55
C GLU A 62 -4.95 7.20 -1.08
N ARG A 63 -5.62 7.96 -0.20
CA ARG A 63 -5.85 7.55 1.20
C ARG A 63 -6.69 6.28 1.27
N ASP A 64 -7.77 6.22 0.51
CA ASP A 64 -8.66 5.05 0.49
C ASP A 64 -7.93 3.81 -0.03
N ALA A 65 -7.11 3.96 -1.08
CA ALA A 65 -6.26 2.88 -1.58
C ALA A 65 -5.26 2.38 -0.52
N LEU A 66 -4.58 3.30 0.19
CA LEU A 66 -3.67 2.93 1.28
C LEU A 66 -4.38 2.22 2.43
N ALA A 67 -5.59 2.66 2.78
CA ALA A 67 -6.41 2.00 3.81
C ALA A 67 -6.78 0.56 3.38
N GLN A 68 -7.19 0.37 2.12
CA GLN A 68 -7.47 -0.96 1.58
C GLN A 68 -6.24 -1.87 1.59
N ILE A 69 -5.07 -1.36 1.19
CA ILE A 69 -3.80 -2.12 1.23
C ILE A 69 -3.49 -2.54 2.67
N GLY A 70 -3.61 -1.62 3.63
CA GLY A 70 -3.37 -1.91 5.04
C GLY A 70 -4.30 -3.01 5.59
N GLN A 71 -5.57 -3.02 5.17
CA GLN A 71 -6.53 -4.07 5.54
C GLN A 71 -6.19 -5.42 4.91
N VAL A 72 -5.87 -5.44 3.60
CA VAL A 72 -5.52 -6.68 2.88
C VAL A 72 -4.27 -7.33 3.46
N LEU A 73 -3.26 -6.52 3.79
CA LEU A 73 -2.02 -6.99 4.37
C LEU A 73 -2.15 -7.33 5.86
N GLY A 74 -3.19 -6.83 6.55
CA GLY A 74 -3.38 -7.01 7.99
C GLY A 74 -2.37 -6.22 8.83
N VAL A 75 -1.92 -5.07 8.33
CA VAL A 75 -0.95 -4.18 9.00
C VAL A 75 -1.59 -2.88 9.49
N ALA A 76 -2.87 -2.66 9.17
CA ALA A 76 -3.65 -1.56 9.72
C ALA A 76 -4.03 -1.86 11.18
N GLY A 77 -3.19 -1.42 12.12
CA GLY A 77 -3.51 -1.36 13.54
C GLY A 77 -3.20 -2.63 14.35
N THR A 78 -1.92 -2.91 14.55
CA THR A 78 -1.45 -3.46 15.84
C THR A 78 -0.53 -2.41 16.46
N ALA A 79 -1.15 -1.49 17.20
CA ALA A 79 -0.48 -0.71 18.22
C ALA A 79 -0.66 -1.41 19.57
#